data_AF-A0A927AXG3-F1
#
_entry.id   AF-A0A927AXG3-F1
#
_cell.length_a   1.000
_cell.length_b   1.000
_cell.length_c   1.000
_cell.angle_alpha   90.00
_cell.angle_beta   90.00
_cell.angle_gamma   90.00
#
_symmetry.space_group_name_H-M   'P 1'
#
loop_
_entity.id
_entity.type
_entity.pdbx_description
1 polymer ?
#
loop_
_entity_poly.entity_id
_entity_poly.type
_entity_poly.pdbx_seq_one_letter_code
_entity_poly.pdbx_strand_id
1 'polypeptide(L)'
;MITHEESTTLLDLTMDVLEGELADTTPQSGLGVIDRWLEQLHQTDNATDITNTLEQVKTQLKSDQITPGELSELLNTLATQTNEFSTKMGSEGDIAPRLEGVASALRSMAGQLSH
;
A
#
# COMPACT_ATOMS: atom_id res chain seq x y z
N MET A 1 15.95 2.44 12.71
CA MET A 1 15.50 3.82 12.44
C MET A 1 15.61 4.02 10.95
N ILE A 2 14.49 4.15 10.26
CA ILE A 2 14.48 4.16 8.80
C ILE A 2 14.67 5.60 8.34
N THR A 3 15.54 5.80 7.36
CA THR A 3 15.89 7.15 6.89
C THR A 3 14.79 7.65 5.96
N HIS A 4 14.64 8.97 5.88
CA HIS A 4 13.71 9.63 4.97
C HIS A 4 13.85 9.11 3.53
N GLU A 5 15.09 8.79 3.11
CA GLU A 5 15.47 8.29 1.80
C GLU A 5 14.85 6.91 1.48
N GLU A 6 14.86 6.00 2.44
CA GLU A 6 14.26 4.67 2.32
C GLU A 6 12.74 4.76 2.19
N SER A 7 12.11 5.66 2.97
CA SER A 7 10.67 5.92 2.90
C SER A 7 10.25 6.43 1.52
N THR A 8 11.00 7.41 0.96
CA THR A 8 10.75 7.90 -0.39
C THR A 8 10.98 6.85 -1.46
N THR A 9 12.00 6.02 -1.32
CA THR A 9 12.30 4.93 -2.27
C THR A 9 11.16 3.90 -2.26
N LEU A 10 10.65 3.53 -1.08
CA LEU A 10 9.53 2.62 -0.95
C LEU A 10 8.26 3.20 -1.60
N LEU A 11 7.98 4.49 -1.39
CA LEU A 11 6.84 5.18 -2.00
C LEU A 11 6.92 5.14 -3.54
N ASP A 12 8.10 5.41 -4.10
CA ASP A 12 8.35 5.37 -5.54
C ASP A 12 8.13 3.96 -6.12
N LEU A 13 8.70 2.93 -5.46
CA LEU A 13 8.48 1.53 -5.82
C LEU A 13 6.99 1.12 -5.72
N THR A 14 6.29 1.67 -4.74
CA THR A 14 4.86 1.40 -4.58
C THR A 14 4.07 2.01 -5.74
N MET A 15 4.35 3.27 -6.09
CA MET A 15 3.74 3.90 -7.26
C MET A 15 4.04 3.13 -8.56
N ASP A 16 5.28 2.71 -8.79
CA ASP A 16 5.65 1.91 -9.97
C ASP A 16 4.83 0.61 -10.09
N VAL A 17 4.62 -0.10 -8.97
CA VAL A 17 3.80 -1.32 -8.93
C VAL A 17 2.31 -1.02 -9.16
N LEU A 18 1.80 0.09 -8.63
CA LEU A 18 0.38 0.45 -8.75
C LEU A 18 0.02 1.10 -10.10
N GLU A 19 0.96 1.82 -10.71
CA GLU A 19 0.84 2.46 -12.04
C GLU A 19 1.25 1.52 -13.17
N GLY A 20 2.03 0.48 -12.87
CA GLY A 20 2.35 -0.60 -13.79
C GLY A 20 1.08 -1.22 -14.37
N GLU A 21 1.11 -1.51 -15.67
CA GLU A 21 -0.01 -2.20 -16.32
C GLU A 21 -0.23 -3.53 -15.59
N LEU A 22 -1.47 -3.85 -15.18
CA LEU A 22 -1.81 -5.08 -14.45
C LEU A 22 -1.32 -6.36 -15.14
N ALA A 23 -1.04 -6.29 -16.45
CA ALA A 23 -0.45 -7.36 -17.25
C ALA A 23 1.05 -7.60 -16.96
N ASP A 24 1.79 -6.58 -16.53
CA ASP A 24 3.22 -6.62 -16.22
C ASP A 24 3.47 -6.71 -14.69
N THR A 25 2.52 -6.19 -13.89
CA THR A 25 2.60 -6.27 -12.43
C THR A 25 2.31 -7.69 -11.93
N THR A 26 3.37 -8.44 -11.67
CA THR A 26 3.24 -9.78 -11.07
C THR A 26 2.78 -9.68 -9.60
N PRO A 27 2.03 -10.68 -9.08
CA PRO A 27 1.73 -10.79 -7.66
C PRO A 27 2.99 -10.76 -6.78
N GLN A 28 4.13 -11.22 -7.31
CA GLN A 28 5.41 -11.21 -6.62
C GLN A 28 5.96 -9.79 -6.39
N SER A 29 5.78 -8.87 -7.35
CA SER A 29 6.16 -7.47 -7.19
C SER A 29 5.33 -6.78 -6.10
N GLY A 30 4.02 -7.04 -6.08
CA GLY A 30 3.11 -6.54 -5.03
C GLY A 30 3.46 -7.08 -3.64
N LEU A 31 3.75 -8.38 -3.52
CA LEU A 31 4.15 -9.01 -2.26
C LEU A 31 5.44 -8.39 -1.68
N GLY A 32 6.44 -8.12 -2.52
CA GLY A 32 7.70 -7.51 -2.09
C GLY A 32 7.55 -6.07 -1.59
N VAL A 33 6.64 -5.29 -2.18
CA VAL A 33 6.29 -3.94 -1.71
C VAL A 33 5.57 -4.01 -0.36
N ILE A 34 4.61 -4.92 -0.22
CA ILE A 34 3.86 -5.11 1.03
C ILE A 34 4.78 -5.50 2.19
N ASP A 35 5.72 -6.42 1.96
CA ASP A 35 6.69 -6.83 2.97
C ASP A 35 7.51 -5.65 3.50
N ARG A 36 8.00 -4.78 2.60
CA ARG A 36 8.74 -3.57 3.00
C ARG A 36 7.86 -2.62 3.81
N TRP A 37 6.61 -2.38 3.40
CA TRP A 37 5.70 -1.53 4.17
C TRP A 37 5.43 -2.08 5.57
N LEU A 38 5.25 -3.38 5.72
CA LEU A 38 5.08 -4.01 7.03
C LEU A 38 6.30 -3.77 7.92
N GLU A 39 7.52 -3.91 7.39
CA GLU A 39 8.75 -3.61 8.13
C GLU A 39 8.82 -2.13 8.57
N GLN A 40 8.43 -1.19 7.70
CA GLN A 40 8.40 0.24 8.04
C GLN A 40 7.38 0.55 9.14
N LEU A 41 6.16 0.09 8.93
CA LEU A 41 5.01 0.48 9.74
C LEU A 41 5.01 -0.23 11.09
N HIS A 42 5.63 -1.42 11.21
CA HIS A 42 5.89 -2.05 12.51
C HIS A 42 6.77 -1.22 13.44
N GLN A 43 7.56 -0.27 12.91
CA GLN A 43 8.34 0.66 13.73
C GLN A 43 7.54 1.91 14.14
N THR A 44 6.26 2.00 13.76
CA THR A 44 5.41 3.18 13.96
C THR A 44 4.19 2.82 14.82
N ASP A 45 4.12 3.34 16.05
CA ASP A 45 3.03 3.05 17.01
C ASP A 45 1.60 3.35 16.49
N ASN A 46 1.45 4.23 15.49
CA ASN A 46 0.15 4.64 14.95
C ASN A 46 -0.22 3.97 13.62
N ALA A 47 0.50 2.91 13.21
CA ALA A 47 0.31 2.26 11.92
C ALA A 47 -0.28 0.85 12.00
N THR A 48 -0.68 0.40 13.19
CA THR A 48 -1.22 -0.96 13.43
C THR A 48 -2.40 -1.31 12.54
N ASP A 49 -3.30 -0.36 12.26
CA ASP A 49 -4.44 -0.58 11.37
C ASP A 49 -3.98 -0.88 9.93
N ILE A 50 -2.98 -0.15 9.44
CA ILE A 50 -2.42 -0.31 8.09
C ILE A 50 -1.68 -1.65 7.99
N THR A 51 -0.88 -2.00 9.01
CA THR A 51 -0.15 -3.28 9.00
C THR A 51 -1.09 -4.47 8.97
N ASN A 52 -2.17 -4.44 9.76
CA ASN A 52 -3.18 -5.52 9.74
C ASN A 52 -3.81 -5.67 8.34
N THR A 53 -4.21 -4.58 7.70
CA THR A 53 -4.79 -4.64 6.35
C THR A 53 -3.77 -5.14 5.32
N LEU A 54 -2.51 -4.68 5.40
CA LEU A 54 -1.43 -5.16 4.53
C LEU A 54 -1.18 -6.66 4.68
N GLU A 55 -1.22 -7.20 5.89
CA GLU A 55 -1.10 -8.65 6.12
C GLU A 55 -2.26 -9.43 5.49
N GLN A 56 -3.49 -8.88 5.51
CA GLN A 56 -4.63 -9.49 4.83
C GLN A 56 -4.48 -9.45 3.30
N VAL A 57 -4.07 -8.31 2.73
CA VAL A 57 -3.78 -8.19 1.29
C VAL A 57 -2.71 -9.20 0.89
N LYS A 58 -1.62 -9.29 1.66
CA LYS A 58 -0.54 -10.26 1.45
C LYS A 58 -1.05 -11.69 1.46
N THR A 59 -1.93 -12.02 2.41
CA THR A 59 -2.52 -13.36 2.53
C THR A 59 -3.37 -13.68 1.31
N GLN A 60 -4.19 -12.74 0.86
CA GLN A 60 -5.00 -12.90 -0.36
C GLN A 60 -4.12 -13.09 -1.60
N LEU A 61 -3.08 -12.27 -1.77
CA LEU A 61 -2.15 -12.38 -2.91
C LEU A 61 -1.33 -13.68 -2.92
N LYS A 62 -1.08 -14.27 -1.74
CA LYS A 62 -0.44 -15.59 -1.62
C LYS A 62 -1.42 -16.75 -1.82
N SER A 63 -2.71 -16.48 -1.76
CA SER A 63 -3.74 -17.50 -1.91
C SER A 63 -3.86 -17.90 -3.37
N ASP A 64 -4.02 -19.19 -3.64
CA ASP A 64 -4.22 -19.73 -5.01
C ASP A 64 -5.60 -19.34 -5.58
N GLN A 65 -6.49 -18.85 -4.73
CA GLN A 65 -7.84 -18.40 -5.03
C GLN A 65 -7.99 -16.93 -4.63
N ILE A 66 -7.38 -16.03 -5.40
CA ILE A 66 -7.55 -14.59 -5.19
C ILE A 66 -9.01 -14.23 -5.48
N THR A 67 -9.71 -13.72 -4.46
CA THR A 67 -11.06 -13.18 -4.64
C THR A 67 -10.95 -11.70 -4.98
N PRO A 68 -11.20 -11.27 -6.23
CA PRO A 68 -11.00 -9.88 -6.64
C PRO A 68 -11.91 -8.90 -5.87
N GLY A 69 -13.13 -9.32 -5.50
CA GLY A 69 -14.02 -8.54 -4.64
C GLY A 69 -13.40 -8.24 -3.27
N GLU A 70 -13.02 -9.28 -2.53
CA GLU A 70 -12.36 -9.13 -1.22
C GLU A 70 -11.06 -8.33 -1.33
N LEU A 71 -10.24 -8.59 -2.37
CA LEU A 71 -9.01 -7.84 -2.59
C LEU A 71 -9.30 -6.36 -2.85
N SER A 72 -10.34 -6.03 -3.62
CA SER A 72 -10.75 -4.64 -3.87
C SER A 72 -11.22 -3.93 -2.59
N GLU A 73 -11.91 -4.63 -1.69
CA GLU A 73 -12.32 -4.08 -0.39
C GLU A 73 -11.12 -3.81 0.52
N LEU A 74 -10.17 -4.73 0.56
CA LEU A 74 -8.93 -4.56 1.31
C LEU A 74 -8.09 -3.41 0.78
N LEU A 75 -7.97 -3.27 -0.55
CA LEU A 75 -7.24 -2.16 -1.16
C LEU A 75 -7.93 -0.81 -0.91
N ASN A 76 -9.26 -0.74 -0.93
CA ASN A 76 -10.01 0.47 -0.54
C ASN A 76 -9.82 0.84 0.92
N THR A 77 -9.78 -0.16 1.80
CA THR A 77 -9.51 0.02 3.23
C THR A 77 -8.10 0.55 3.42
N LEU A 78 -7.12 -0.05 2.76
CA LEU A 78 -5.73 0.36 2.81
C LEU A 78 -5.53 1.79 2.29
N ALA A 79 -6.17 2.16 1.18
CA ALA A 79 -6.17 3.52 0.66
C ALA A 79 -6.66 4.53 1.70
N THR A 80 -7.77 4.21 2.38
CA THR A 80 -8.35 5.07 3.41
C THR A 80 -7.40 5.23 4.59
N GLN A 81 -6.88 4.12 5.13
CA GLN A 81 -5.95 4.15 6.26
C GLN A 81 -4.64 4.87 5.93
N THR A 82 -4.13 4.70 4.70
CA THR A 82 -2.92 5.39 4.21
C THR A 82 -3.14 6.90 4.14
N ASN A 83 -4.32 7.33 3.70
CA ASN A 83 -4.69 8.75 3.65
C ASN A 83 -4.84 9.36 5.07
N GLU A 84 -5.45 8.62 6.00
CA GLU A 84 -5.51 9.05 7.41
C GLU A 84 -4.11 9.12 8.04
N PHE A 85 -3.23 8.16 7.72
CA PHE A 85 -1.86 8.14 8.19
C PHE A 85 -1.03 9.31 7.65
N SER A 86 -1.19 9.66 6.36
CA SER A 86 -0.65 10.89 5.76
C SER A 86 -1.05 12.12 6.57
N THR A 87 -2.35 12.23 6.90
CA THR A 87 -2.87 13.35 7.70
C THR A 87 -2.27 13.39 9.10
N LYS A 88 -2.07 12.22 9.73
CA LYS A 88 -1.48 12.09 11.07
C LYS A 88 0.02 12.41 11.13
N MET A 89 0.77 12.08 10.07
CA MET A 89 2.19 12.44 9.96
C MET A 89 2.42 13.96 9.85
N GLY A 90 1.37 14.72 9.51
CA GLY A 90 1.46 16.16 9.31
C GLY A 90 2.16 16.51 8.00
N SER A 91 2.03 17.77 7.58
CA SER A 91 2.61 18.28 6.32
C SER A 91 4.14 18.48 6.38
N GLU A 92 4.82 17.92 7.38
CA GLU A 92 6.25 18.08 7.57
C GLU A 92 7.03 17.17 6.61
N GLY A 93 7.31 17.70 5.41
CA GLY A 93 8.15 17.06 4.39
C GLY A 93 7.38 16.50 3.18
N ASP A 94 8.10 15.82 2.29
CA ASP A 94 7.57 15.29 1.02
C ASP A 94 6.81 13.96 1.16
N ILE A 95 6.70 13.40 2.36
CA ILE A 95 6.11 12.07 2.59
C ILE A 95 4.58 12.08 2.53
N ALA A 96 3.92 13.06 3.16
CA ALA A 96 2.46 13.18 3.18
C ALA A 96 1.82 13.21 1.78
N PRO A 97 2.26 14.08 0.83
CA PRO A 97 1.68 14.10 -0.51
C PRO A 97 1.95 12.79 -1.29
N ARG A 98 3.08 12.13 -1.04
CA ARG A 98 3.39 10.84 -1.66
C ARG A 98 2.49 9.71 -1.13
N LEU A 99 2.22 9.69 0.18
CA LEU A 99 1.26 8.76 0.78
C LEU A 99 -0.16 8.97 0.24
N GLU A 100 -0.56 10.23 0.02
CA GLU A 100 -1.85 10.56 -0.60
C GLU A 100 -1.93 10.08 -2.07
N GLY A 101 -0.83 10.18 -2.81
CA GLY A 101 -0.70 9.60 -4.15
C GLY A 101 -0.84 8.07 -4.14
N VAL A 102 -0.17 7.38 -3.21
CA VAL A 102 -0.32 5.92 -3.02
C VAL A 102 -1.75 5.54 -2.68
N ALA A 103 -2.40 6.26 -1.75
CA ALA A 103 -3.81 6.04 -1.41
C ALA A 103 -4.72 6.16 -2.64
N SER A 104 -4.47 7.15 -3.49
CA SER A 104 -5.23 7.37 -4.73
C SER A 104 -5.04 6.23 -5.73
N ALA A 105 -3.80 5.79 -5.92
CA ALA A 105 -3.46 4.68 -6.81
C ALA A 105 -4.07 3.34 -6.33
N LEU A 106 -4.01 3.05 -5.03
CA LEU A 106 -4.66 1.88 -4.41
C LEU A 106 -6.16 1.86 -4.67
N ARG A 107 -6.85 3.00 -4.54
CA ARG A 107 -8.28 3.13 -4.82
C ARG A 107 -8.59 2.93 -6.31
N SER A 108 -7.71 3.41 -7.18
CA SER A 108 -7.83 3.18 -8.63
C SER A 108 -7.78 1.68 -8.95
N MET A 109 -6.77 0.97 -8.43
CA MET A 109 -6.64 -0.48 -8.63
C MET A 109 -7.81 -1.26 -8.03
N ALA A 110 -8.29 -0.87 -6.85
CA ALA A 110 -9.49 -1.45 -6.27
C ALA A 110 -10.71 -1.29 -7.20
N GLY A 111 -10.85 -0.13 -7.85
CA GLY A 111 -11.87 0.12 -8.86
C GLY A 111 -11.71 -0.76 -10.10
N GLN A 112 -10.48 -1.05 -10.53
CA GLN A 112 -10.21 -1.93 -11.66
C GLN A 112 -10.50 -3.40 -11.35
N LEU A 113 -10.23 -3.85 -10.12
CA LEU A 113 -10.49 -5.24 -9.69
C LEU A 113 -11.97 -5.54 -9.45
N SER A 114 -12.77 -4.51 -9.20
CA SER A 114 -14.22 -4.62 -8.97
C SER A 114 -15.06 -4.50 -10.24
N HIS A 115 -14.42 -4.27 -11.39
CA HIS A 115 -15.05 -4.15 -12.71
C HIS A 115 -14.87 -5.42 -13.54
#